data_AF-A0A5F1J4A7-F1
#
_entry.id   AF-A0A5F1J4A7-F1
#
_cell.length_a   1.000
_cell.length_b   1.000
_cell.length_c   1.000
_cell.angle_alpha   90.00
_cell.angle_beta   90.00
_cell.angle_gamma   90.00
#
_symmetry.space_group_name_H-M   'P 1'
#
loop_
_entity.id
_entity.type
_entity.pdbx_description
1 polymer ?
#
loop_
_entity_poly.entity_id
_entity_poly.type
_entity_poly.pdbx_seq_one_letter_code
_entity_poly.pdbx_strand_id
1 'polypeptide(L)'
;MGGSSTKGDLVDKQLVEKWVTNTEAKNAASIAAANRVRQQLLVHADAAMLDWRTELMLGEISDTGRAKLSAWLNYKNKVKSVDVTTDPEHVSWPDLSEA
;
A
#
# COMPACT_ATOMS: atom_id res chain seq x y z
N MET A 1 -17.16 -40.80 -30.90
CA MET A 1 -17.26 -39.86 -29.77
C MET A 1 -16.56 -38.57 -30.19
N GLY A 2 -17.30 -37.59 -30.69
CA GLY A 2 -16.75 -36.31 -31.13
C GLY A 2 -17.70 -35.21 -30.66
N GLY A 3 -17.33 -34.52 -29.58
CA GLY A 3 -18.10 -33.39 -29.09
C GLY A 3 -17.94 -32.22 -30.06
N SER A 4 -19.01 -31.88 -30.77
CA SER A 4 -19.09 -30.63 -31.52
C SER A 4 -19.26 -29.48 -30.53
N SER A 5 -18.16 -28.81 -30.15
CA SER A 5 -18.26 -27.47 -29.54
C SER A 5 -18.78 -26.50 -30.59
N THR A 6 -19.83 -25.76 -30.24
CA THR A 6 -20.52 -24.86 -31.17
C THR A 6 -19.89 -23.47 -31.17
N LYS A 7 -20.12 -22.70 -32.23
CA LYS A 7 -19.60 -21.32 -32.38
C LYS A 7 -20.04 -20.38 -31.25
N GLY A 8 -21.17 -20.66 -30.58
CA GLY A 8 -21.66 -19.91 -29.41
C GLY A 8 -20.75 -20.11 -28.19
N ASP A 9 -20.39 -21.36 -27.88
CA ASP A 9 -19.54 -21.71 -26.72
C ASP A 9 -18.17 -21.00 -26.76
N LEU A 10 -17.65 -20.74 -27.96
CA LEU A 10 -16.38 -20.06 -28.16
C LEU A 10 -16.45 -18.55 -27.89
N VAL A 11 -17.59 -17.91 -28.19
CA VAL A 11 -17.78 -16.47 -27.96
C VAL A 11 -17.97 -16.20 -26.46
N ASP A 12 -18.75 -17.04 -25.77
CA ASP A 12 -18.94 -16.93 -24.33
C ASP A 12 -17.62 -17.14 -23.57
N LYS A 13 -16.81 -18.11 -24.00
CA LYS A 13 -15.46 -18.34 -23.44
C LYS A 13 -14.56 -17.12 -23.61
N GLN A 14 -14.52 -16.51 -24.80
CA GLN A 14 -13.68 -15.33 -25.05
C GLN A 14 -14.14 -14.10 -24.25
N LEU A 15 -15.45 -13.93 -24.06
CA LEU A 15 -15.98 -12.86 -23.23
C LEU A 15 -15.56 -13.05 -21.76
N VAL A 16 -15.72 -14.26 -21.19
CA VAL A 16 -15.29 -14.57 -19.83
C VAL A 16 -13.80 -14.30 -19.63
N GLU A 17 -12.94 -14.78 -20.55
CA GLU A 17 -11.49 -14.54 -20.48
C GLU A 17 -11.14 -13.04 -20.50
N LYS A 18 -11.82 -12.24 -21.34
CA LYS A 18 -11.60 -10.78 -21.40
C LYS A 18 -12.01 -10.07 -20.10
N TRP A 19 -13.14 -10.46 -19.50
CA TRP A 19 -13.60 -9.86 -18.24
C TRP A 19 -12.65 -10.20 -17.08
N VAL A 20 -12.19 -11.45 -16.97
CA VAL A 20 -11.22 -11.87 -15.96
C VAL A 20 -9.92 -11.09 -16.11
N THR A 21 -9.36 -11.03 -17.32
CA THR A 21 -8.10 -10.30 -17.59
C THR A 21 -8.21 -8.81 -17.25
N ASN A 22 -9.33 -8.16 -17.62
CA ASN A 22 -9.55 -6.75 -17.29
C ASN A 22 -9.65 -6.52 -15.78
N THR A 23 -10.31 -7.43 -15.07
CA THR A 23 -10.46 -7.39 -13.61
C THR A 23 -9.11 -7.57 -12.90
N GLU A 24 -8.28 -8.51 -13.35
CA GLU A 24 -6.93 -8.73 -12.84
C GLU A 24 -6.01 -7.52 -13.09
N ALA A 25 -6.06 -6.95 -14.31
CA ALA A 25 -5.29 -5.77 -14.66
C ALA A 25 -5.70 -4.55 -13.82
N LYS A 26 -7.01 -4.35 -13.60
CA LYS A 26 -7.54 -3.31 -12.72
C LYS A 26 -7.05 -3.50 -11.29
N ASN A 27 -7.15 -4.72 -10.76
CA ASN A 27 -6.71 -5.04 -9.40
C ASN A 27 -5.21 -4.77 -9.22
N ALA A 28 -4.37 -5.23 -10.16
CA ALA A 28 -2.93 -4.99 -10.13
C ALA A 28 -2.60 -3.49 -10.17
N ALA A 29 -3.31 -2.70 -10.98
CA ALA A 29 -3.14 -1.26 -11.04
C ALA A 29 -3.52 -0.58 -9.71
N SER A 30 -4.62 -0.99 -9.07
CA SER A 30 -5.04 -0.46 -7.77
C SER A 30 -4.03 -0.81 -6.67
N ILE A 31 -3.53 -2.06 -6.63
CA ILE A 31 -2.46 -2.47 -5.70
C ILE A 31 -1.19 -1.62 -5.90
N ALA A 32 -0.81 -1.36 -7.15
CA ALA A 32 0.34 -0.51 -7.46
C ALA A 32 0.13 0.93 -6.99
N ALA A 33 -1.07 1.49 -7.18
CA ALA A 33 -1.42 2.83 -6.71
C ALA A 33 -1.36 2.92 -5.18
N ALA A 34 -1.97 1.98 -4.47
CA ALA A 34 -1.94 1.91 -3.00
C ALA A 34 -0.49 1.79 -2.47
N ASN A 35 0.35 0.98 -3.12
CA ASN A 35 1.77 0.88 -2.75
C ASN A 35 2.54 2.19 -2.96
N ARG A 36 2.22 2.97 -4.01
CA ARG A 36 2.83 4.29 -4.19
C ARG A 36 2.51 5.22 -3.03
N VAL A 37 1.25 5.24 -2.59
CA VAL A 37 0.83 6.02 -1.41
C VAL A 37 1.59 5.54 -0.16
N ARG A 38 1.70 4.22 0.06
CA ARG A 38 2.51 3.66 1.15
C ARG A 38 3.93 4.21 1.14
N GLN A 39 4.60 4.20 -0.02
CA GLN A 39 5.97 4.71 -0.12
C GLN A 39 6.05 6.22 0.16
N GLN A 40 5.10 7.01 -0.33
CA GLN A 40 5.04 8.45 -0.05
C GLN A 40 4.91 8.72 1.45
N LEU A 41 4.05 7.98 2.17
CA LEU A 41 3.88 8.12 3.61
C LEU A 41 5.15 7.72 4.38
N LEU A 42 5.85 6.67 3.93
CA LEU A 42 7.11 6.23 4.55
C LEU A 42 8.24 7.24 4.34
N VAL A 43 8.36 7.81 3.14
CA VAL A 43 9.33 8.87 2.83
C VAL A 43 9.04 10.12 3.65
N HIS A 44 7.77 10.53 3.75
CA HIS A 44 7.38 11.67 4.56
C HIS A 44 7.75 11.46 6.04
N ALA A 45 7.46 10.28 6.59
CA ALA A 45 7.83 9.93 7.96
C ALA A 45 9.35 9.93 8.18
N ASP A 46 10.14 9.43 7.22
CA ASP A 46 11.59 9.48 7.31
C ASP A 46 12.15 10.90 7.27
N ALA A 47 11.56 11.79 6.46
CA ALA A 47 11.91 13.20 6.43
C ALA A 47 11.56 13.90 7.75
N ALA A 48 10.38 13.64 8.32
CA ALA A 48 9.94 14.23 9.58
C ALA A 48 10.85 13.84 10.76
N MET A 49 11.41 12.62 10.75
CA MET A 49 12.30 12.12 11.80
C MET A 49 13.76 12.56 11.66
N LEU A 50 14.16 13.23 10.58
CA LEU A 50 15.57 13.44 10.25
C LEU A 50 16.35 14.17 11.36
N ASP A 51 15.77 15.24 11.89
CA ASP A 51 16.40 16.06 12.92
C ASP A 51 16.55 15.28 14.23
N TRP A 52 15.50 14.61 14.71
CA TRP A 52 15.58 13.79 15.93
C TRP A 52 16.52 12.60 15.81
N ARG A 53 16.66 12.00 14.63
CA ARG A 53 17.68 10.96 14.40
C ARG A 53 19.09 11.54 14.50
N THR A 54 19.30 12.74 13.97
CA THR A 54 20.58 13.46 14.09
C THR A 54 20.90 13.80 15.54
N GLU A 55 19.93 14.39 16.26
CA GLU A 55 20.06 14.67 17.70
C GLU A 55 20.34 13.40 18.51
N LEU A 56 19.69 12.28 18.20
CA LEU A 56 19.92 10.99 18.85
C LEU A 56 21.37 10.51 18.63
N MET A 57 21.89 10.64 17.41
CA MET A 57 23.26 10.26 17.06
C MET A 57 24.30 11.11 17.78
N LEU A 58 24.01 12.40 18.00
CA LEU A 58 24.87 13.33 18.74
C LEU A 58 24.74 13.17 20.26
N GLY A 59 23.74 12.44 20.74
CA GLY A 59 23.44 12.32 22.18
C GLY A 59 22.74 13.54 22.77
N GLU A 60 22.18 14.42 21.93
CA GLU A 60 21.60 15.71 22.29
C GLU A 60 20.06 15.69 22.32
N ILE A 61 19.43 14.56 21.96
CA ILE A 61 17.98 14.44 21.83
C ILE A 61 17.24 14.73 23.16
N SER A 62 16.25 15.62 23.09
CA SER A 62 15.34 15.90 24.19
C SER A 62 14.35 14.75 24.44
N ASP A 63 13.74 14.69 25.63
CA ASP A 63 12.68 13.70 25.91
C ASP A 63 11.47 13.87 24.98
N THR A 64 11.14 15.12 24.62
CA THR A 64 10.11 15.42 23.61
C THR A 64 10.50 14.88 22.23
N GLY A 65 11.74 15.09 21.79
CA GLY A 65 12.25 14.55 20.53
C GLY A 65 12.21 13.02 20.51
N ARG A 66 12.56 12.38 21.63
CA ARG A 66 12.50 10.91 21.79
C ARG A 66 11.06 10.39 21.70
N ALA A 67 10.09 11.09 22.31
CA ALA A 67 8.69 10.74 22.22
C ALA A 67 8.16 10.84 20.78
N LYS A 68 8.47 11.93 20.06
CA LYS A 68 8.11 12.10 18.65
C LYS A 68 8.77 11.05 17.75
N LEU A 69 10.06 10.76 17.95
CA LEU A 69 10.76 9.71 17.22
C LEU A 69 10.09 8.34 17.42
N SER A 70 9.66 8.02 18.65
CA SER A 70 8.92 6.79 18.95
C SER A 70 7.54 6.75 18.25
N ALA A 71 6.81 7.87 18.26
CA ALA A 71 5.51 8.00 17.59
C ALA A 71 5.62 7.79 16.08
N TRP A 72 6.58 8.43 15.41
CA TRP A 72 6.83 8.24 13.98
C TRP A 72 7.27 6.82 13.62
N LEU A 73 8.08 6.15 14.45
CA LEU A 73 8.44 4.75 14.25
C LEU A 73 7.20 3.84 14.32
N ASN A 74 6.32 4.07 15.29
CA ASN A 74 5.05 3.36 15.41
C ASN A 74 4.15 3.61 14.19
N TYR A 75 4.03 4.86 13.75
CA TYR A 75 3.30 5.23 12.54
C TYR A 75 3.83 4.48 11.31
N LYS A 76 5.15 4.46 11.07
CA LYS A 76 5.74 3.70 9.97
C LYS A 76 5.41 2.21 10.03
N ASN A 77 5.41 1.62 11.23
CA ASN A 77 5.06 0.21 11.39
C ASN A 77 3.59 -0.03 11.04
N LYS A 78 2.68 0.84 11.48
CA LYS A 78 1.26 0.77 11.09
C LYS A 78 1.10 0.88 9.57
N VAL A 79 1.75 1.84 8.92
CA VAL A 79 1.71 2.02 7.45
C VAL A 79 2.21 0.77 6.69
N LYS A 80 3.28 0.14 7.18
CA LYS A 80 3.82 -1.11 6.60
C LYS A 80 2.85 -2.30 6.76
N SER A 81 2.09 -2.33 7.85
CA SER A 81 1.15 -3.40 8.17
C SER A 81 -0.21 -3.29 7.49
N VAL A 82 -0.57 -2.12 6.94
CA VAL A 82 -1.82 -1.96 6.17
C VAL A 82 -1.83 -2.95 5.02
N ASP A 83 -2.86 -3.78 4.88
CA ASP A 83 -3.01 -4.61 3.69
C ASP A 83 -3.49 -3.77 2.49
N VAL A 84 -2.84 -3.93 1.34
CA VAL A 84 -3.15 -3.24 0.09
C VAL A 84 -3.66 -4.20 -0.98
N THR A 85 -3.87 -5.48 -0.65
CA THR A 85 -4.20 -6.53 -1.60
C THR A 85 -5.66 -6.98 -1.52
N THR A 86 -6.28 -6.90 -0.33
CA THR A 86 -7.68 -7.30 -0.13
C THR A 86 -8.68 -6.27 -0.69
N ASP A 87 -8.45 -4.98 -0.46
CA ASP A 87 -9.27 -3.88 -1.01
C ASP A 87 -8.37 -2.69 -1.39
N PRO A 88 -7.65 -2.79 -2.53
CA PRO A 88 -6.71 -1.76 -2.95
C PRO A 88 -7.35 -0.42 -3.33
N GLU A 89 -8.66 -0.37 -3.57
CA GLU A 89 -9.37 0.87 -3.95
C GLU A 89 -9.78 1.70 -2.72
N HIS A 90 -9.92 1.07 -1.54
CA HIS A 90 -10.39 1.71 -0.30
C HIS A 90 -9.43 1.52 0.87
N VAL A 91 -8.12 1.62 0.62
CA VAL A 91 -7.09 1.49 1.66
C VAL A 91 -7.19 2.63 2.68
N SER A 92 -7.45 2.27 3.94
CA SER A 92 -7.42 3.20 5.07
C SER A 92 -6.00 3.32 5.62
N TRP A 93 -5.42 4.53 5.54
CA TRP A 93 -4.11 4.81 6.12
C TRP A 93 -4.22 5.21 7.59
N PRO A 94 -3.19 4.94 8.42
CA PRO A 94 -3.16 5.40 9.79
C PRO A 94 -3.18 6.93 9.86
N ASP A 95 -3.83 7.48 10.89
CA ASP A 95 -3.83 8.93 11.10
C ASP A 95 -2.45 9.45 11.47
N LEU A 96 -2.15 10.63 10.93
CA LEU A 96 -0.94 11.40 11.19
C LEU A 96 -1.08 12.32 12.41
N SER A 97 -2.21 12.31 13.14
CA SER A 97 -2.60 13.42 14.02
C SER A 97 -1.59 13.77 15.11
N GLU A 98 -0.62 12.89 15.37
CA GLU A 98 0.50 13.16 16.28
C GLU A 98 1.67 12.17 16.11
N ALA A 99 1.88 11.66 14.90
CA ALA A 99 3.25 11.31 14.52
C ALA A 99 4.01 12.64 14.44
#